data_AF-A0A2Z6GBI6-F1
#
_entry.id   AF-A0A2Z6GBI6-F1
#
_cell.length_a   1.000
_cell.length_b   1.000
_cell.length_c   1.000
_cell.angle_alpha   90.00
_cell.angle_beta   90.00
_cell.angle_gamma   90.00
#
_symmetry.space_group_name_H-M   'P 1'
#
loop_
_entity.id
_entity.type
_entity.pdbx_description
1 polymer ?
#
loop_
_entity_poly.entity_id
_entity_poly.type
_entity_poly.pdbx_seq_one_letter_code
_entity_poly.pdbx_strand_id
1 'polypeptide(L)'
;MKSCKLSWTLVAVLTVIVAALGYKFTVGNVKPSDDGRQAVILSKDERNALLLEMRVWLQSSQGILAAASEKDFDAVIKFAKASGMQAEADTPGSLFRKLPVEMKALGFDTRGKFDDIAAEAAKSKDSNQVITKLSVAMNNCIACHEMYRFVEDSK
;
A
#
# COMPACT_ATOMS: atom_id res chain seq x y z
N MET A 1 -25.44 -43.95 -6.13
CA MET A 1 -24.55 -43.42 -7.20
C MET A 1 -24.89 -42.00 -7.67
N LYS A 2 -26.18 -41.59 -7.80
CA LYS A 2 -26.54 -40.22 -8.21
C LYS A 2 -26.14 -39.14 -7.19
N SER A 3 -26.28 -39.41 -5.89
CA SER A 3 -25.94 -38.47 -4.81
C SER A 3 -24.44 -38.16 -4.70
N CYS A 4 -23.57 -39.13 -5.04
CA CYS A 4 -22.13 -38.94 -5.06
C CYS A 4 -21.70 -38.05 -6.24
N LYS A 5 -22.32 -38.24 -7.42
CA LYS A 5 -22.11 -37.35 -8.58
C LYS A 5 -22.56 -35.92 -8.30
N LEU A 6 -23.70 -35.74 -7.62
CA LEU A 6 -24.23 -34.42 -7.22
C LEU A 6 -23.31 -33.69 -6.21
N SER A 7 -22.71 -34.43 -5.27
CA SER A 7 -21.74 -33.90 -4.33
C SER A 7 -20.45 -33.44 -5.03
N TRP A 8 -19.92 -34.24 -5.96
CA TRP A 8 -18.74 -33.88 -6.73
C TRP A 8 -18.99 -32.69 -7.68
N THR A 9 -20.17 -32.59 -8.31
CA THR A 9 -20.50 -31.39 -9.09
C THR A 9 -20.62 -30.15 -8.20
N LEU A 10 -21.23 -30.25 -7.02
CA LEU A 10 -21.31 -29.13 -6.09
C LEU A 10 -19.91 -28.67 -5.64
N VAL A 11 -19.03 -29.61 -5.29
CA VAL A 11 -17.64 -29.30 -4.93
C VAL A 11 -16.92 -28.62 -6.09
N ALA A 12 -16.99 -29.18 -7.30
CA ALA A 12 -16.36 -28.58 -8.47
C ALA A 12 -16.86 -27.15 -8.74
N VAL A 13 -18.17 -26.92 -8.65
CA VAL A 13 -18.77 -25.58 -8.82
C VAL A 13 -18.28 -24.62 -7.74
N LEU A 14 -18.28 -25.03 -6.47
CA LEU A 14 -17.79 -24.19 -5.37
C LEU A 14 -16.30 -23.86 -5.51
N THR A 15 -15.47 -24.83 -5.91
CA THR A 15 -14.04 -24.60 -6.18
C THR A 15 -13.84 -23.57 -7.30
N VAL A 16 -14.60 -23.65 -8.38
CA VAL A 16 -14.54 -22.67 -9.48
C VAL A 16 -14.95 -21.27 -9.01
N ILE A 17 -16.01 -21.17 -8.20
CA ILE A 17 -16.46 -19.89 -7.64
C ILE A 17 -15.37 -19.28 -6.74
N VAL A 18 -14.79 -20.08 -5.84
CA VAL A 18 -13.72 -19.63 -4.94
C VAL A 18 -12.50 -19.18 -5.74
N ALA A 19 -12.11 -19.92 -6.79
CA ALA A 19 -11.00 -19.55 -7.66
C ALA A 19 -11.27 -18.23 -8.41
N ALA A 20 -12.48 -18.04 -8.95
CA ALA A 20 -12.85 -16.81 -9.65
C ALA A 20 -12.89 -15.59 -8.71
N LEU A 21 -13.44 -15.76 -7.50
CA LEU A 21 -13.45 -14.71 -6.48
C LEU A 21 -12.03 -14.38 -6.00
N GLY A 22 -11.19 -15.41 -5.79
CA GLY A 22 -9.78 -15.25 -5.45
C GLY A 22 -9.03 -14.46 -6.52
N TYR A 23 -9.16 -14.84 -7.79
CA TYR A 23 -8.55 -14.11 -8.91
C TYR A 23 -9.01 -12.65 -8.99
N LYS A 24 -10.31 -12.39 -8.81
CA LYS A 24 -10.82 -11.01 -8.81
C LYS A 24 -10.25 -10.19 -7.65
N PHE A 25 -10.06 -10.81 -6.48
CA PHE A 25 -9.47 -10.15 -5.32
C PHE A 25 -7.97 -9.85 -5.49
N THR A 26 -7.24 -10.68 -6.23
CA THR A 26 -5.82 -10.44 -6.53
C THR A 26 -5.63 -9.34 -7.56
N VAL A 27 -6.42 -9.35 -8.63
CA VAL A 27 -6.33 -8.35 -9.72
C VAL A 27 -6.88 -6.98 -9.29
N GLY A 28 -7.89 -6.94 -8.43
CA GLY A 28 -8.54 -5.70 -8.02
C GLY A 28 -9.43 -5.10 -9.12
N ASN A 29 -9.72 -3.80 -9.01
CA ASN A 29 -10.55 -3.05 -9.95
C ASN A 29 -9.69 -2.15 -10.83
N VAL A 30 -9.10 -2.74 -11.87
CA VAL A 30 -8.13 -2.07 -12.74
C VAL A 30 -8.47 -2.21 -14.22
N LYS A 31 -7.98 -1.27 -15.03
CA LYS A 31 -7.95 -1.35 -16.50
C LYS A 31 -6.62 -0.82 -17.04
N PRO A 32 -6.18 -1.23 -18.25
CA PRO A 32 -5.04 -0.59 -18.90
C PRO A 32 -5.26 0.91 -19.11
N SER A 33 -4.20 1.72 -19.01
CA SER A 33 -4.18 3.13 -19.43
C SER A 33 -3.29 3.40 -20.64
N ASP A 34 -3.45 4.60 -21.20
CA ASP A 34 -2.76 5.11 -22.39
C ASP A 34 -1.25 5.32 -22.18
N ASP A 35 -0.84 5.55 -20.95
CA ASP A 35 0.56 5.73 -20.53
C ASP A 35 1.26 4.43 -20.10
N GLY A 36 0.66 3.26 -20.37
CA GLY A 36 1.24 1.95 -20.07
C GLY A 36 1.03 1.47 -18.62
N ARG A 37 0.40 2.27 -17.77
CA ARG A 37 0.12 1.91 -16.36
C ARG A 37 -1.20 1.14 -16.22
N GLN A 38 -1.44 0.64 -15.02
CA GLN A 38 -2.75 0.14 -14.61
C GLN A 38 -3.56 1.27 -13.95
N ALA A 39 -4.67 1.63 -14.58
CA ALA A 39 -5.66 2.54 -14.04
C ALA A 39 -6.51 1.83 -12.98
N VAL A 40 -6.27 2.14 -11.71
CA VAL A 40 -7.08 1.70 -10.57
C VAL A 40 -8.32 2.59 -10.48
N ILE A 41 -9.50 1.96 -10.56
CA ILE A 41 -10.78 2.66 -10.61
C ILE A 41 -11.35 2.76 -9.20
N LEU A 42 -11.47 3.99 -8.71
CA LEU A 42 -11.86 4.33 -7.33
C LEU A 42 -13.05 5.28 -7.34
N SER A 43 -13.84 5.29 -6.26
CA SER A 43 -14.75 6.41 -6.02
C SER A 43 -13.96 7.67 -5.66
N LYS A 44 -14.61 8.82 -5.71
CA LYS A 44 -14.02 10.10 -5.27
C LYS A 44 -13.42 10.03 -3.87
N ASP A 45 -14.18 9.48 -2.91
CA ASP A 45 -13.75 9.41 -1.51
C ASP A 45 -12.59 8.44 -1.31
N GLU A 46 -12.63 7.27 -1.98
CA GLU A 46 -11.54 6.29 -1.96
C GLU A 46 -10.25 6.88 -2.56
N ARG A 47 -10.37 7.56 -3.69
CA ARG A 47 -9.23 8.22 -4.34
C ARG A 47 -8.64 9.31 -3.44
N ASN A 48 -9.49 10.11 -2.80
CA ASN A 48 -9.04 11.16 -1.89
C ASN A 48 -8.37 10.61 -0.64
N ALA A 49 -8.89 9.53 -0.06
CA ALA A 49 -8.28 8.86 1.09
C ALA A 49 -6.87 8.35 0.74
N LEU A 50 -6.73 7.68 -0.41
CA LEU A 50 -5.44 7.16 -0.87
C LEU A 50 -4.43 8.29 -1.15
N LEU A 51 -4.86 9.37 -1.81
CA LEU A 51 -4.01 10.53 -2.09
C LEU A 51 -3.65 11.31 -0.82
N LEU A 52 -4.51 11.29 0.20
CA LEU A 52 -4.22 11.85 1.51
C LEU A 52 -3.09 11.08 2.19
N GLU A 53 -3.17 9.75 2.20
CA GLU A 53 -2.11 8.89 2.73
C GLU A 53 -0.77 9.17 2.04
N MET A 54 -0.75 9.23 0.71
CA MET A 54 0.47 9.52 -0.05
C MET A 54 1.05 10.89 0.27
N ARG A 55 0.20 11.89 0.58
CA ARG A 55 0.65 13.21 1.03
C ARG A 55 1.29 13.13 2.41
N VAL A 56 0.74 12.32 3.32
CA VAL A 56 1.34 12.07 4.65
C VAL A 56 2.69 11.37 4.53
N TRP A 57 2.83 10.39 3.63
CA TRP A 57 4.12 9.75 3.36
C TRP A 57 5.15 10.73 2.82
N LEU A 58 4.75 11.63 1.90
CA LEU A 58 5.64 12.66 1.38
C LEU A 58 6.08 13.64 2.48
N GLN A 59 5.15 14.11 3.31
CA GLN A 59 5.44 14.98 4.45
C GLN A 59 6.36 14.30 5.45
N SER A 60 6.12 13.03 5.75
CA SER A 60 6.96 12.26 6.68
C SER A 60 8.35 12.03 6.12
N SER A 61 8.48 11.72 4.82
CA SER A 61 9.77 11.58 4.15
C SER A 61 10.59 12.88 4.21
N GLN A 62 9.96 14.02 3.91
CA GLN A 62 10.61 15.32 4.02
C GLN A 62 10.99 15.65 5.47
N GLY A 63 10.09 15.40 6.43
CA GLY A 63 10.32 15.64 7.85
C GLY A 63 11.45 14.79 8.42
N ILE A 64 11.53 13.51 8.03
CA ILE A 64 12.65 12.61 8.38
C ILE A 64 13.96 13.16 7.84
N LEU A 65 14.01 13.60 6.57
CA LEU A 65 15.23 14.14 5.98
C LEU A 65 15.68 15.42 6.69
N ALA A 66 14.76 16.34 6.96
CA ALA A 66 15.04 17.58 7.68
C ALA A 66 15.56 17.29 9.10
N ALA A 67 14.84 16.48 9.86
CA ALA A 67 15.21 16.11 11.23
C ALA A 67 16.55 15.35 11.29
N ALA A 68 16.81 14.44 10.34
CA ALA A 68 18.09 13.74 10.25
C ALA A 68 19.25 14.71 9.95
N SER A 69 19.03 15.76 9.15
CA SER A 69 20.04 16.78 8.87
C SER A 69 20.41 17.61 10.11
N GLU A 70 19.44 17.82 11.01
CA GLU A 70 19.60 18.51 12.28
C GLU A 70 20.01 17.58 13.44
N LYS A 71 20.08 16.28 13.18
CA LYS A 71 20.30 15.21 14.18
C LYS A 71 19.24 15.19 15.29
N ASP A 72 18.02 15.63 14.98
CA ASP A 72 16.85 15.52 15.85
C ASP A 72 16.17 14.15 15.64
N PHE A 73 16.67 13.13 16.35
CA PHE A 73 16.16 11.77 16.20
C PHE A 73 14.77 11.57 16.81
N ASP A 74 14.36 12.39 17.78
CA ASP A 74 13.00 12.34 18.32
C ASP A 74 11.99 12.84 17.27
N ALA A 75 12.34 13.88 16.52
CA ALA A 75 11.56 14.31 15.37
C ALA A 75 11.55 13.26 14.24
N VAL A 76 12.69 12.61 13.93
CA VAL A 76 12.71 11.48 12.96
C VAL A 76 11.72 10.41 13.37
N ILE A 77 11.75 9.96 14.62
CA ILE A 77 10.84 8.92 15.14
C ILE A 77 9.38 9.37 15.01
N LYS A 78 9.08 10.63 15.35
CA LYS A 78 7.72 11.18 15.24
C LYS A 78 7.20 11.15 13.81
N PHE A 79 7.99 11.64 12.84
CA PHE A 79 7.59 11.63 11.43
C PHE A 79 7.46 10.22 10.88
N ALA A 80 8.40 9.34 11.20
CA ALA A 80 8.36 7.95 10.78
C ALA A 80 7.11 7.22 11.31
N LYS A 81 6.81 7.33 12.61
CA LYS A 81 5.61 6.70 13.20
C LYS A 81 4.30 7.21 12.62
N ALA A 82 4.23 8.47 12.19
CA ALA A 82 3.03 9.02 11.54
C ALA A 82 2.67 8.31 10.22
N SER A 83 3.64 7.66 9.57
CA SER A 83 3.43 6.87 8.34
C SER A 83 3.62 5.35 8.56
N GLY A 84 3.83 4.93 9.81
CA GLY A 84 4.04 3.53 10.19
C GLY A 84 2.78 2.67 10.09
N MET A 85 2.90 1.41 10.48
CA MET A 85 1.80 0.43 10.34
C MET A 85 0.55 0.81 11.14
N GLN A 86 0.70 1.55 12.24
CA GLN A 86 -0.43 1.99 13.05
C GLN A 86 -1.42 2.89 12.27
N ALA A 87 -0.93 3.68 11.31
CA ALA A 87 -1.76 4.55 10.48
C ALA A 87 -2.69 3.75 9.54
N GLU A 88 -2.43 2.46 9.30
CA GLU A 88 -3.28 1.64 8.44
C GLU A 88 -4.70 1.46 9.02
N ALA A 89 -4.87 1.59 10.34
CA ALA A 89 -6.18 1.50 10.98
C ALA A 89 -7.18 2.55 10.45
N ASP A 90 -6.68 3.67 9.93
CA ASP A 90 -7.48 4.75 9.37
C ASP A 90 -7.80 4.55 7.87
N THR A 91 -7.26 3.50 7.25
CA THR A 91 -7.48 3.22 5.82
C THR A 91 -8.86 2.59 5.58
N PRO A 92 -9.71 3.18 4.70
CA PRO A 92 -11.03 2.64 4.42
C PRO A 92 -11.00 1.18 3.94
N GLY A 93 -11.74 0.31 4.63
CA GLY A 93 -11.90 -1.11 4.27
C GLY A 93 -12.38 -1.35 2.82
N SER A 94 -13.08 -0.37 2.23
CA SER A 94 -13.52 -0.41 0.83
C SER A 94 -12.35 -0.45 -0.17
N LEU A 95 -11.23 0.20 0.14
CA LEU A 95 -10.03 0.23 -0.72
C LEU A 95 -9.43 -1.17 -0.88
N PHE A 96 -9.33 -1.96 0.19
CA PHE A 96 -8.74 -3.30 0.17
C PHE A 96 -9.31 -4.24 -0.88
N ARG A 97 -10.60 -4.06 -1.23
CA ARG A 97 -11.29 -4.85 -2.25
C ARG A 97 -10.97 -4.40 -3.68
N LYS A 98 -10.57 -3.14 -3.88
CA LYS A 98 -10.34 -2.54 -5.20
C LYS A 98 -8.87 -2.48 -5.57
N LEU A 99 -7.97 -2.40 -4.60
CA LEU A 99 -6.54 -2.35 -4.87
C LEU A 99 -6.01 -3.75 -5.28
N PRO A 100 -5.18 -3.82 -6.35
CA PRO A 100 -4.44 -5.03 -6.69
C PRO A 100 -3.57 -5.52 -5.53
N VAL A 101 -3.30 -6.82 -5.46
CA VAL A 101 -2.52 -7.41 -4.36
C VAL A 101 -1.10 -6.88 -4.30
N GLU A 102 -0.47 -6.60 -5.44
CA GLU A 102 0.87 -6.06 -5.52
C GLU A 102 0.92 -4.62 -5.00
N MET A 103 -0.11 -3.82 -5.29
CA MET A 103 -0.24 -2.46 -4.76
C MET A 103 -0.43 -2.46 -3.24
N LYS A 104 -1.23 -3.40 -2.71
CA LYS A 104 -1.39 -3.58 -1.25
C LYS A 104 -0.06 -3.96 -0.61
N ALA A 105 0.69 -4.86 -1.23
CA ALA A 105 2.01 -5.27 -0.75
C ALA A 105 2.98 -4.08 -0.69
N LEU A 106 3.04 -3.24 -1.72
CA LEU A 106 3.83 -2.00 -1.72
C LEU A 106 3.41 -1.05 -0.59
N GLY A 107 2.11 -0.89 -0.36
CA GLY A 107 1.60 -0.04 0.72
C GLY A 107 2.03 -0.53 2.10
N PHE A 108 1.77 -1.80 2.43
CA PHE A 108 2.17 -2.40 3.70
C PHE A 108 3.68 -2.37 3.93
N ASP A 109 4.46 -2.69 2.89
CA ASP A 109 5.90 -2.68 2.96
C ASP A 109 6.46 -1.25 3.16
N THR A 110 5.83 -0.23 2.56
CA THR A 110 6.18 1.18 2.80
C THR A 110 5.98 1.57 4.26
N ARG A 111 4.85 1.18 4.87
CA ARG A 111 4.58 1.43 6.29
C ARG A 111 5.58 0.73 7.20
N GLY A 112 5.88 -0.55 6.92
CA GLY A 112 6.88 -1.31 7.67
C GLY A 112 8.25 -0.64 7.60
N LYS A 113 8.64 -0.10 6.45
CA LYS A 113 9.89 0.65 6.30
C LYS A 113 9.90 1.96 7.09
N PHE A 114 8.76 2.65 7.24
CA PHE A 114 8.67 3.79 8.15
C PHE A 114 8.85 3.36 9.62
N ASP A 115 8.27 2.24 10.04
CA ASP A 115 8.51 1.70 11.39
C ASP A 115 9.99 1.34 11.60
N ASP A 116 10.65 0.76 10.58
CA ASP A 116 12.08 0.46 10.62
C ASP A 116 12.94 1.73 10.75
N ILE A 117 12.56 2.84 10.11
CA ILE A 117 13.25 4.13 10.25
C ILE A 117 13.11 4.64 11.69
N ALA A 118 11.92 4.53 12.29
CA ALA A 118 11.71 4.92 13.69
C ALA A 118 12.59 4.07 14.63
N ALA A 119 12.65 2.75 14.41
CA ALA A 119 13.48 1.84 15.20
C ALA A 119 14.99 2.15 15.04
N GLU A 120 15.43 2.45 13.82
CA GLU A 120 16.82 2.83 13.52
C GLU A 120 17.22 4.12 14.24
N ALA A 121 16.40 5.16 14.12
CA ALA A 121 16.65 6.45 14.76
C ALA A 121 16.74 6.33 16.29
N ALA A 122 15.91 5.49 16.90
CA ALA A 122 15.95 5.23 18.34
C ALA A 122 17.23 4.49 18.78
N LYS A 123 17.77 3.62 17.92
CA LYS A 123 18.91 2.75 18.23
C LYS A 123 20.26 3.40 17.92
N SER A 124 20.50 3.80 16.67
CA SER A 124 21.83 4.22 16.21
C SER A 124 22.09 5.70 16.40
N LYS A 125 21.04 6.54 16.35
CA LYS A 125 21.17 8.00 16.30
C LYS A 125 22.17 8.45 15.22
N ASP A 126 22.11 7.78 14.08
CA ASP A 126 22.97 8.01 12.91
C ASP A 126 22.12 8.48 11.71
N SER A 127 22.33 9.73 11.31
CA SER A 127 21.63 10.34 10.17
C SER A 127 21.85 9.57 8.87
N ASN A 128 23.03 9.00 8.64
CA ASN A 128 23.32 8.29 7.39
C ASN A 128 22.51 6.99 7.30
N GLN A 129 22.34 6.28 8.42
CA GLN A 129 21.53 5.06 8.46
C GLN A 129 20.04 5.35 8.27
N VAL A 130 19.53 6.42 8.91
CA VAL A 130 18.17 6.90 8.71
C VAL A 130 17.91 7.27 7.24
N ILE A 131 18.80 8.07 6.64
CA ILE A 131 18.68 8.50 5.24
C ILE A 131 18.76 7.31 4.28
N THR A 132 19.65 6.34 4.55
CA THR A 132 19.76 5.12 3.75
C THR A 132 18.45 4.32 3.76
N LYS A 133 17.83 4.14 4.94
CA LYS A 133 16.54 3.45 5.04
C LYS A 133 15.42 4.22 4.33
N LEU A 134 15.39 5.54 4.46
CA LEU A 134 14.42 6.38 3.74
C LEU A 134 14.59 6.23 2.22
N SER A 135 15.82 6.25 1.72
CA SER A 135 16.10 6.03 0.29
C SER A 135 15.57 4.67 -0.19
N VAL A 136 15.71 3.62 0.62
CA VAL A 136 15.17 2.29 0.30
C VAL A 136 13.64 2.31 0.30
N ALA A 137 12.99 3.00 1.25
CA ALA A 137 11.54 3.14 1.29
C ALA A 137 10.98 3.86 0.06
N MET A 138 11.68 4.89 -0.42
CA MET A 138 11.25 5.67 -1.60
C MET A 138 11.20 4.84 -2.90
N ASN A 139 11.88 3.69 -2.98
CA ASN A 139 11.74 2.79 -4.12
C ASN A 139 10.31 2.26 -4.28
N ASN A 140 9.55 2.12 -3.20
CA ASN A 140 8.13 1.73 -3.28
C ASN A 140 7.26 2.84 -3.87
N CYS A 141 7.58 4.10 -3.58
CA CYS A 141 6.92 5.25 -4.19
C CYS A 141 7.14 5.23 -5.71
N ILE A 142 8.38 4.98 -6.15
CA ILE A 142 8.75 4.87 -7.56
C ILE A 142 7.99 3.72 -8.22
N ALA A 143 8.07 2.51 -7.65
CA ALA A 143 7.41 1.33 -8.19
C ALA A 143 5.88 1.51 -8.30
N CYS A 144 5.24 2.10 -7.29
CA CYS A 144 3.81 2.37 -7.33
C CYS A 144 3.46 3.39 -8.44
N HIS A 145 4.23 4.47 -8.55
CA HIS A 145 3.99 5.52 -9.55
C HIS A 145 4.27 5.09 -10.99
N GLU A 146 5.20 4.15 -11.18
CA GLU A 146 5.51 3.51 -12.46
C GLU A 146 4.40 2.55 -12.88
N MET A 147 3.83 1.79 -11.94
CA MET A 147 2.86 0.74 -12.27
C MET A 147 1.40 1.21 -12.29
N TYR A 148 1.05 2.21 -11.48
CA TYR A 148 -0.34 2.56 -11.21
C TYR A 148 -0.65 4.04 -11.44
N ARG A 149 -1.92 4.28 -11.79
CA ARG A 149 -2.55 5.59 -11.73
C ARG A 149 -3.97 5.45 -11.20
N PHE A 150 -4.49 6.51 -10.59
CA PHE A 150 -5.83 6.51 -10.02
C PHE A 150 -6.81 7.26 -10.92
N VAL A 151 -7.94 6.63 -11.19
CA VAL A 151 -9.01 7.19 -12.01
C VAL A 151 -10.30 7.14 -11.20
N GLU A 152 -11.02 8.26 -11.18
CA GLU A 152 -12.33 8.34 -10.53
C GLU A 152 -13.38 7.64 -11.41
N ASP A 153 -14.25 6.84 -10.80
CA ASP A 153 -15.42 6.28 -11.48
C ASP A 153 -16.34 7.43 -11.90
N SER A 154 -16.77 7.44 -13.16
CA SER A 154 -17.56 8.52 -13.75
C SER A 154 -19.05 8.42 -13.41
N LYS A 155 -19.39 7.91 -12.23
CA LYS A 155 -20.77 7.69 -11.77
C LYS A 155 -21.19 8.73 -10.75
#